data_AF-A0A538HJJ0-F1
#
_entry.id   AF-A0A538HJJ0-F1
#
_cell.length_a   1.000
_cell.length_b   1.000
_cell.length_c   1.000
_cell.angle_alpha   90.00
_cell.angle_beta   90.00
_cell.angle_gamma   90.00
#
_symmetry.space_group_name_H-M   'P 1'
#
loop_
_entity.id
_entity.type
_entity.pdbx_description
1 polymer ?
#
loop_
_entity_poly.entity_id
_entity_poly.type
_entity_poly.pdbx_seq_one_letter_code
_entity_poly.pdbx_strand_id
1 'polypeptide(L)'
;MRAVMLDISRDKVPSMATLEDLVVRLASWKINQLQLYIEHTFAYDGHEEVWADAGALTSDEIRHLDAFCRRHHVELVPNQNCLGHMGRWLRHERYRSLALTPDGFTDMLGRTRPPMTLDPANPASLALVRELLGQLVPCFTSSRVPVGLDEPWELADERVGDYLEWIAALRALPELAGREMLVWGDLLSNYPERLEHLPADVNVCEWGYEDWHPFDERAASLAAAGANFYVCPGTSTWMTMFGRTTNMLGDCANAAAAALAHGAEGYLNTDWGDQGHLQYLPVSEPGFAYGAAVAWCLESNRDLDLAAALDAHVFFDSAGELGGALLALGDVYREVPLIPNVSGVTLHLYFPQLLLGSGPTNGITDAAIDRVEDTVAGALDRLGRARSARPDAGLVLDELRTSAALVQVLCRDAHARLAGDGSLASVPQSVRRELATALDVVVDAHRDLWLARNRPGGLADSVRWLTHLRDCYETGVPQRDWGSAYVG
;
A
#
# COMPACT_ATOMS: atom_id res chain seq x y z
N MET A 1 -5.09 19.30 7.58
CA MET A 1 -3.76 18.63 7.61
C MET A 1 -3.40 18.12 6.22
N ARG A 2 -2.12 18.03 5.82
CA ARG A 2 -1.68 17.36 4.58
C ARG A 2 -0.65 16.29 4.91
N ALA A 3 -1.05 15.04 4.80
CA ALA A 3 -0.31 13.91 5.31
C ALA A 3 -0.01 12.90 4.20
N VAL A 4 1.07 12.15 4.40
CA VAL A 4 1.37 10.94 3.65
C VAL A 4 1.44 9.78 4.64
N MET A 5 0.86 8.64 4.29
CA MET A 5 1.05 7.37 4.99
C MET A 5 1.94 6.47 4.15
N LEU A 6 2.96 5.90 4.77
CA LEU A 6 3.85 4.92 4.16
C LEU A 6 3.66 3.56 4.83
N ASP A 7 3.33 2.54 4.03
CA ASP A 7 3.30 1.15 4.48
C ASP A 7 4.72 0.62 4.69
N ILE A 8 5.01 0.29 5.95
CA ILE A 8 6.24 -0.39 6.35
C ILE A 8 5.95 -1.75 6.98
N SER A 9 4.77 -2.32 6.77
CA SER A 9 4.31 -3.60 7.37
C SER A 9 4.20 -4.73 6.35
N ARG A 10 4.08 -4.39 5.05
CA ARG A 10 4.05 -5.39 3.98
C ARG A 10 5.46 -5.61 3.45
N ASP A 11 6.26 -6.32 4.24
CA ASP A 11 7.65 -6.75 3.97
C ASP A 11 8.70 -5.63 3.89
N LYS A 12 8.43 -4.53 3.18
CA LYS A 12 9.42 -3.50 2.89
C LYS A 12 9.50 -2.43 3.98
N VAL A 13 10.56 -2.49 4.79
CA VAL A 13 10.93 -1.39 5.70
C VAL A 13 12.08 -0.58 5.10
N PRO A 14 11.89 0.70 4.74
CA PRO A 14 12.97 1.53 4.22
C PRO A 14 14.11 1.73 5.23
N SER A 15 15.32 1.96 4.72
CA SER A 15 16.45 2.36 5.54
C SER A 15 16.23 3.75 6.16
N MET A 16 16.95 4.06 7.24
CA MET A 16 16.88 5.39 7.85
C MET A 16 17.25 6.52 6.88
N ALA A 17 18.24 6.31 6.01
CA ALA A 17 18.61 7.27 4.98
C ALA A 17 17.47 7.52 3.99
N THR A 18 16.79 6.44 3.55
CA THR A 18 15.62 6.54 2.66
C THR A 18 14.46 7.29 3.32
N LEU A 19 14.19 7.02 4.60
CA LEU A 19 13.13 7.71 5.36
C LEU A 19 13.45 9.20 5.52
N GLU A 20 14.70 9.56 5.86
CA GLU A 20 15.13 10.95 5.97
C GLU A 20 15.03 11.70 4.63
N ASP A 21 15.48 11.09 3.54
CA ASP A 21 15.37 11.66 2.18
C ASP A 21 13.90 11.81 1.75
N LEU A 22 13.02 10.89 2.14
CA LEU A 22 11.59 11.02 1.91
C LEU A 22 11.03 12.21 2.70
N VAL A 23 11.37 12.35 3.98
CA VAL A 23 10.92 13.47 4.82
C VAL A 23 11.32 14.82 4.23
N VAL A 24 12.57 14.95 3.75
CA VAL A 24 13.05 16.19 3.10
C VAL A 24 12.23 16.52 1.85
N ARG A 25 11.96 15.51 0.99
CA ARG A 25 11.13 15.69 -0.21
C ARG A 25 9.70 16.08 0.13
N LEU A 26 9.04 15.34 1.02
CA LEU A 26 7.69 15.63 1.49
C LEU A 26 7.57 17.05 2.06
N ALA A 27 8.53 17.46 2.90
CA ALA A 27 8.58 18.81 3.43
C ALA A 27 8.69 19.88 2.33
N SER A 28 9.49 19.62 1.29
CA SER A 28 9.64 20.53 0.13
C SER A 28 8.35 20.67 -0.69
N TRP A 29 7.49 19.63 -0.69
CA TRP A 29 6.16 19.65 -1.31
C TRP A 29 5.06 20.11 -0.34
N LYS A 30 5.45 20.65 0.81
CA LYS A 30 4.57 21.20 1.85
C LYS A 30 3.64 20.18 2.52
N ILE A 31 3.99 18.89 2.47
CA ILE A 31 3.43 17.89 3.37
C ILE A 31 3.95 18.19 4.77
N ASN A 32 3.05 18.15 5.76
CA ASN A 32 3.38 18.49 7.14
C ASN A 32 3.15 17.34 8.13
N GLN A 33 2.83 16.15 7.63
CA GLN A 33 2.71 14.94 8.42
C GLN A 33 3.14 13.70 7.61
N LEU A 34 3.91 12.81 8.25
CA LEU A 34 4.23 11.47 7.78
C LEU A 34 3.69 10.46 8.79
N GLN A 35 2.90 9.50 8.33
CA GLN A 35 2.49 8.35 9.12
C GLN A 35 3.26 7.11 8.66
N LEU A 36 3.77 6.33 9.61
CA LEU A 36 4.28 4.98 9.34
C LEU A 36 3.19 3.99 9.72
N TYR A 37 2.72 3.19 8.77
CA TYR A 37 1.75 2.12 9.04
C TYR A 37 2.47 0.89 9.60
N ILE A 38 2.15 0.56 10.85
CA ILE A 38 2.83 -0.42 11.69
C ILE A 38 1.81 -1.46 12.17
N GLU A 39 2.00 -2.70 11.73
CA GLU A 39 1.40 -3.89 12.33
C GLU A 39 2.40 -4.52 13.30
N HIS A 40 3.59 -4.86 12.79
CA HIS A 40 4.63 -5.58 13.52
C HIS A 40 6.04 -5.01 13.32
N THR A 41 6.22 -3.98 12.49
CA THR A 41 7.56 -3.52 12.07
C THR A 41 8.18 -2.46 12.99
N PHE A 42 7.84 -2.54 14.28
CA PHE A 42 8.52 -1.88 15.38
C PHE A 42 9.11 -2.94 16.32
N ALA A 43 10.30 -2.68 16.86
CA ALA A 43 11.02 -3.63 17.69
C ALA A 43 10.46 -3.66 19.13
N TYR A 44 9.27 -4.23 19.30
CA TYR A 44 8.62 -4.40 20.61
C TYR A 44 9.43 -5.36 21.49
N ASP A 45 9.84 -4.89 22.67
CA ASP A 45 10.57 -5.66 23.68
C ASP A 45 9.71 -6.85 24.13
N GLY A 46 10.28 -8.07 24.11
CA GLY A 46 9.60 -9.29 24.51
C GLY A 46 8.64 -9.87 23.47
N HIS A 47 8.64 -9.34 22.24
CA HIS A 47 7.85 -9.82 21.10
C HIS A 47 8.71 -10.10 19.85
N GLU A 48 10.00 -10.39 20.04
CA GLU A 48 10.99 -10.59 18.97
C GLU A 48 10.56 -11.65 17.96
N GLU A 49 9.82 -12.67 18.41
CA GLU A 49 9.33 -13.74 17.54
C GLU A 49 8.48 -13.24 16.38
N VAL A 50 7.82 -12.08 16.53
CA VAL A 50 6.90 -11.52 15.53
C VAL A 50 7.62 -10.63 14.52
N TRP A 51 8.66 -9.92 14.94
CA TRP A 51 9.24 -8.82 14.15
C TRP A 51 10.71 -8.99 13.76
N ALA A 52 11.44 -9.95 14.35
CA ALA A 52 12.89 -10.08 14.17
C ALA A 52 13.32 -10.17 12.68
N ASP A 53 12.54 -10.87 11.86
CA ASP A 53 12.81 -11.06 10.44
C ASP A 53 12.17 -9.99 9.53
N ALA A 54 11.40 -9.06 10.10
CA ALA A 54 10.69 -8.01 9.36
C ALA A 54 11.54 -6.76 9.13
N GLY A 55 12.74 -6.68 9.74
CA GLY A 55 13.58 -5.48 9.62
C GLY A 55 13.00 -4.29 10.39
N ALA A 56 12.35 -4.56 11.53
CA ALA A 56 11.67 -3.56 12.34
C ALA A 56 12.56 -2.35 12.72
N LEU A 57 11.90 -1.20 12.89
CA LEU A 57 12.52 0.01 13.43
C LEU A 57 12.57 -0.06 14.95
N THR A 58 13.72 0.31 15.51
CA THR A 58 13.91 0.38 16.96
C THR A 58 13.32 1.66 17.55
N SER A 59 13.09 1.65 18.87
CA SER A 59 12.65 2.84 19.60
C SER A 59 13.59 4.04 19.45
N ASP A 60 14.91 3.81 19.40
CA ASP A 60 15.90 4.87 19.17
C ASP A 60 15.88 5.40 17.74
N GLU A 61 15.73 4.54 16.74
CA GLU A 61 15.57 4.95 15.34
C GLU A 61 14.31 5.80 15.15
N ILE A 62 13.19 5.40 15.75
CA ILE A 62 11.94 6.18 15.69
C ILE A 62 12.08 7.54 16.38
N ARG A 63 12.69 7.60 17.59
CA ARG A 63 12.92 8.88 18.28
C ARG A 63 13.83 9.80 17.46
N HIS A 64 14.84 9.22 16.80
CA HIS A 64 15.71 9.96 15.90
C HIS A 64 14.93 10.49 14.69
N LEU A 65 14.09 9.66 14.07
CA LEU A 65 13.25 10.06 12.93
C LEU A 65 12.23 11.13 13.34
N ASP A 66 11.56 11.00 14.48
CA ASP A 66 10.66 12.03 15.01
C ASP A 66 11.38 13.37 15.17
N ALA A 67 12.59 13.36 15.77
CA ALA A 67 13.40 14.55 15.91
C ALA A 67 13.83 15.12 14.54
N PHE A 68 14.10 14.26 13.56
CA PHE A 68 14.41 14.66 12.18
C PHE A 68 13.20 15.32 11.51
N CYS A 69 12.03 14.68 11.50
CA CYS A 69 10.78 15.19 10.97
C CYS A 69 10.46 16.59 11.52
N ARG A 70 10.58 16.78 12.85
CA ARG A 70 10.33 18.09 13.48
C ARG A 70 11.25 19.20 12.99
N ARG A 71 12.54 18.91 12.72
CA ARG A 71 13.47 19.90 12.14
C ARG A 71 13.07 20.31 10.74
N HIS A 72 12.31 19.47 10.05
CA HIS A 72 11.76 19.72 8.71
C HIS A 72 10.28 20.15 8.73
N HIS A 73 9.73 20.50 9.91
CA HIS A 73 8.33 20.91 10.09
C HIS A 73 7.31 19.84 9.67
N VAL A 74 7.69 18.57 9.75
CA VAL A 74 6.83 17.41 9.52
C VAL A 74 6.52 16.74 10.87
N GLU A 75 5.25 16.46 11.14
CA GLU A 75 4.82 15.62 12.27
C GLU A 75 5.00 14.15 11.90
N LEU A 76 5.68 13.36 12.73
CA LEU A 76 5.74 11.90 12.58
C LEU A 76 4.67 11.23 13.45
N VAL A 77 3.84 10.38 12.85
CA VAL A 77 2.67 9.78 13.51
C VAL A 77 2.78 8.25 13.54
N PRO A 78 2.54 7.59 14.70
CA PRO A 78 2.51 6.14 14.82
C PRO A 78 1.15 5.57 14.39
N ASN A 79 1.00 5.18 13.12
CA ASN A 79 -0.22 4.51 12.66
C ASN A 79 -0.12 3.01 13.00
N GLN A 80 -0.58 2.64 14.19
CA GLN A 80 -0.55 1.26 14.70
C GLN A 80 -1.88 0.58 14.40
N ASN A 81 -1.90 -0.59 13.78
CA ASN A 81 -3.16 -1.35 13.72
C ASN A 81 -3.44 -2.07 15.05
N CYS A 82 -4.69 -2.00 15.53
CA CYS A 82 -5.09 -2.48 16.85
C CYS A 82 -6.30 -3.45 16.83
N LEU A 83 -6.68 -4.01 15.67
CA LEU A 83 -7.76 -5.01 15.60
C LEU A 83 -7.58 -5.98 14.42
N GLY A 84 -7.85 -5.50 13.20
CA GLY A 84 -7.59 -6.22 11.96
C GLY A 84 -6.09 -6.24 11.64
N HIS A 85 -5.73 -6.91 10.55
CA HIS A 85 -4.35 -7.07 10.07
C HIS A 85 -3.33 -7.55 11.13
N MET A 86 -3.78 -8.39 12.05
CA MET A 86 -2.94 -8.98 13.11
C MET A 86 -2.36 -10.34 12.70
N GLY A 87 -2.38 -10.71 11.41
CA GLY A 87 -1.97 -12.03 10.93
C GLY A 87 -0.52 -12.40 11.27
N ARG A 88 0.39 -11.41 11.25
CA ARG A 88 1.81 -11.59 11.64
C ARG A 88 1.97 -11.91 13.12
N TRP A 89 1.06 -11.43 13.97
CA TRP A 89 1.00 -11.78 15.39
C TRP A 89 0.33 -13.14 15.61
N LEU A 90 -0.88 -13.33 15.06
CA LEU A 90 -1.77 -14.46 15.37
C LEU A 90 -1.30 -15.81 14.79
N ARG A 91 -0.31 -15.81 13.89
CA ARG A 91 0.34 -17.04 13.43
C ARG A 91 1.12 -17.75 14.53
N HIS A 92 1.62 -17.01 15.53
CA HIS A 92 2.40 -17.55 16.64
C HIS A 92 1.50 -18.13 17.72
N GLU A 93 1.92 -19.27 18.28
CA GLU A 93 1.16 -19.99 19.30
C GLU A 93 0.83 -19.12 20.53
N ARG A 94 1.76 -18.22 20.92
CA ARG A 94 1.58 -17.31 22.05
C ARG A 94 0.40 -16.36 21.90
N TYR A 95 0.09 -15.93 20.67
CA TYR A 95 -0.97 -14.94 20.40
C TYR A 95 -2.21 -15.56 19.77
N ARG A 96 -2.17 -16.81 19.31
CA ARG A 96 -3.28 -17.44 18.57
C ARG A 96 -4.61 -17.43 19.34
N SER A 97 -4.58 -17.59 20.66
CA SER A 97 -5.79 -17.55 21.50
C SER A 97 -6.43 -16.16 21.62
N LEU A 98 -5.77 -15.12 21.14
CA LEU A 98 -6.29 -13.76 21.08
C LEU A 98 -7.11 -13.52 19.80
N ALA A 99 -7.01 -14.43 18.82
CA ALA A 99 -7.72 -14.30 17.56
C ALA A 99 -9.24 -14.47 17.75
N LEU A 100 -10.00 -13.75 16.92
CA LEU A 100 -11.45 -13.92 16.80
C LEU A 100 -11.80 -15.32 16.28
N THR A 101 -11.05 -15.81 15.27
CA THR A 101 -11.15 -17.18 14.79
C THR A 101 -9.80 -17.91 14.87
N PRO A 102 -9.41 -18.49 16.03
CA PRO A 102 -8.08 -19.09 16.21
C PRO A 102 -7.68 -20.18 15.20
N ASP A 103 -8.67 -20.89 14.66
CA ASP A 103 -8.49 -21.94 13.66
C ASP A 103 -8.55 -21.42 12.21
N GLY A 104 -8.68 -20.10 12.04
CA GLY A 104 -8.90 -19.43 10.76
C GLY A 104 -10.37 -19.32 10.36
N PHE A 105 -10.61 -18.68 9.21
CA PHE A 105 -11.95 -18.42 8.67
C PHE A 105 -12.03 -18.73 7.18
N THR A 106 -13.25 -18.75 6.64
CA THR A 106 -13.47 -18.88 5.19
C THR A 106 -13.82 -17.52 4.61
N ASP A 107 -13.04 -17.05 3.63
CA ASP A 107 -13.32 -15.77 2.98
C ASP A 107 -14.51 -15.83 2.01
N MET A 108 -14.89 -14.67 1.48
CA MET A 108 -15.98 -14.52 0.51
C MET A 108 -15.76 -15.29 -0.80
N LEU A 109 -14.52 -15.74 -1.06
CA LEU A 109 -14.15 -16.55 -2.22
C LEU A 109 -14.07 -18.05 -1.88
N GLY A 110 -14.51 -18.46 -0.69
CA GLY A 110 -14.55 -19.84 -0.24
C GLY A 110 -13.18 -20.41 0.13
N ARG A 111 -12.16 -19.56 0.34
CA ARG A 111 -10.80 -19.98 0.70
C ARG A 111 -10.62 -19.95 2.20
N THR A 112 -9.95 -20.96 2.74
CA THR A 112 -9.52 -20.95 4.14
C THR A 112 -8.38 -19.96 4.33
N ARG A 113 -8.52 -19.09 5.32
CA ARG A 113 -7.57 -18.02 5.67
C ARG A 113 -7.10 -18.20 7.12
N PRO A 114 -5.83 -17.88 7.42
CA PRO A 114 -5.36 -17.83 8.80
C PRO A 114 -6.06 -16.71 9.59
N PRO A 115 -6.04 -16.75 10.94
CA PRO A 115 -6.53 -15.66 11.76
C PRO A 115 -5.80 -14.35 11.47
N MET A 116 -6.53 -13.26 11.36
CA MET A 116 -6.00 -11.91 11.13
C MET A 116 -6.67 -10.82 11.98
N THR A 117 -7.68 -11.18 12.78
CA THR A 117 -8.44 -10.24 13.61
C THR A 117 -8.31 -10.63 15.08
N LEU A 118 -7.95 -9.69 15.96
CA LEU A 118 -8.07 -9.89 17.41
C LEU A 118 -9.54 -10.01 17.82
N ASP A 119 -9.86 -10.83 18.81
CA ASP A 119 -11.20 -10.83 19.41
C ASP A 119 -11.38 -9.58 20.27
N PRO A 120 -12.24 -8.61 19.87
CA PRO A 120 -12.44 -7.39 20.65
C PRO A 120 -13.12 -7.65 22.00
N ALA A 121 -13.81 -8.79 22.16
CA ALA A 121 -14.43 -9.19 23.42
C ALA A 121 -13.45 -9.85 24.40
N ASN A 122 -12.23 -10.20 23.95
CA ASN A 122 -11.23 -10.84 24.78
C ASN A 122 -10.37 -9.79 25.52
N PRO A 123 -10.40 -9.72 26.88
CA PRO A 123 -9.61 -8.75 27.63
C PRO A 123 -8.10 -8.90 27.45
N ALA A 124 -7.62 -10.10 27.10
CA ALA A 124 -6.20 -10.33 26.83
C ALA A 124 -5.76 -9.69 25.50
N SER A 125 -6.66 -9.56 24.52
CA SER A 125 -6.40 -8.80 23.28
C SER A 125 -6.16 -7.33 23.60
N LEU A 126 -7.00 -6.73 24.47
CA LEU A 126 -6.84 -5.34 24.89
C LEU A 126 -5.55 -5.15 25.70
N ALA A 127 -5.18 -6.12 26.53
CA ALA A 127 -3.93 -6.10 27.27
C ALA A 127 -2.71 -6.08 26.34
N LEU A 128 -2.72 -6.90 25.28
CA LEU A 128 -1.67 -6.87 24.25
C LEU A 128 -1.62 -5.50 23.57
N VAL A 129 -2.74 -4.99 23.05
CA VAL A 129 -2.76 -3.69 22.35
C VAL A 129 -2.26 -2.56 23.25
N ARG A 130 -2.66 -2.55 24.52
CA ARG A 130 -2.17 -1.58 25.49
C ARG A 130 -0.65 -1.67 25.67
N GLU A 131 -0.10 -2.87 25.75
CA GLU A 131 1.34 -3.10 25.83
C GLU A 131 2.06 -2.55 24.59
N LEU A 132 1.57 -2.87 23.38
CA LEU A 132 2.15 -2.39 22.12
C LEU A 132 2.12 -0.85 22.04
N LEU A 133 0.98 -0.23 22.32
CA LEU A 133 0.84 1.23 22.36
C LEU A 133 1.74 1.86 23.43
N GLY A 134 1.86 1.22 24.59
CA GLY A 134 2.72 1.67 25.70
C GLY A 134 4.21 1.68 25.36
N GLN A 135 4.66 0.82 24.44
CA GLN A 135 6.03 0.83 23.93
C GLN A 135 6.21 1.81 22.76
N LEU A 136 5.25 1.86 21.83
CA LEU A 136 5.35 2.62 20.59
C LEU A 136 5.14 4.12 20.81
N VAL A 137 4.00 4.52 21.39
CA VAL A 137 3.56 5.92 21.47
C VAL A 137 4.59 6.85 22.14
N PRO A 138 5.30 6.45 23.23
CA PRO A 138 6.32 7.30 23.84
C PRO A 138 7.52 7.63 22.95
N CYS A 139 7.69 6.94 21.82
CA CYS A 139 8.76 7.22 20.86
C CYS A 139 8.42 8.39 19.93
N PHE A 140 7.18 8.88 19.93
CA PHE A 140 6.68 9.94 19.06
C PHE A 140 6.26 11.17 19.86
N THR A 141 6.41 12.35 19.27
CA THR A 141 5.94 13.61 19.85
C THR A 141 4.53 13.99 19.39
N SER A 142 4.04 13.38 18.31
CA SER A 142 2.70 13.59 17.72
C SER A 142 1.57 13.49 18.74
N SER A 143 0.60 14.42 18.71
CA SER A 143 -0.62 14.36 19.51
C SER A 143 -1.69 13.43 18.92
N ARG A 144 -1.39 12.75 17.82
CA ARG A 144 -2.27 11.84 17.08
C ARG A 144 -1.78 10.40 17.15
N VAL A 145 -2.71 9.47 17.31
CA VAL A 145 -2.45 8.03 17.26
C VAL A 145 -3.56 7.35 16.45
N PRO A 146 -3.31 7.08 15.15
CA PRO A 146 -4.14 6.14 14.40
C PRO A 146 -4.02 4.74 14.98
N VAL A 147 -5.17 4.11 15.21
CA VAL A 147 -5.29 2.76 15.78
C VAL A 147 -5.79 1.73 14.76
N GLY A 148 -5.88 2.14 13.49
CA GLY A 148 -6.36 1.30 12.38
C GLY A 148 -7.82 0.89 12.56
N LEU A 149 -8.02 -0.40 12.87
CA LEU A 149 -9.30 -1.09 13.07
C LEU A 149 -10.04 -1.51 11.79
N ASP A 150 -9.39 -1.33 10.65
CA ASP A 150 -9.88 -1.69 9.32
C ASP A 150 -9.98 -3.19 9.11
N GLU A 151 -10.88 -3.55 8.19
CA GLU A 151 -10.99 -4.87 7.60
C GLU A 151 -10.97 -6.05 8.61
N PRO A 152 -11.76 -6.02 9.71
CA PRO A 152 -11.92 -7.16 10.58
C PRO A 152 -12.79 -8.22 9.91
N TRP A 153 -12.29 -8.86 8.85
CA TRP A 153 -13.04 -9.76 7.96
C TRP A 153 -13.74 -10.93 8.67
N GLU A 154 -13.25 -11.29 9.85
CA GLU A 154 -13.79 -12.35 10.71
C GLU A 154 -14.98 -11.89 11.58
N LEU A 155 -15.18 -10.57 11.72
CA LEU A 155 -16.20 -9.98 12.57
C LEU A 155 -17.55 -9.95 11.84
N ALA A 156 -18.48 -10.77 12.32
CA ALA A 156 -19.83 -10.81 11.79
C ALA A 156 -20.63 -9.54 12.13
N ASP A 157 -21.57 -9.17 11.26
CA ASP A 157 -22.42 -7.97 11.40
C ASP A 157 -23.13 -7.89 12.75
N GLU A 158 -23.55 -9.03 13.32
CA GLU A 158 -24.23 -9.07 14.62
C GLU A 158 -23.33 -8.65 15.78
N ARG A 159 -22.01 -8.71 15.61
CA ARG A 159 -20.98 -8.34 16.60
C ARG A 159 -20.42 -6.92 16.41
N VAL A 160 -21.04 -6.09 15.58
CA VAL A 160 -20.65 -4.66 15.46
C VAL A 160 -20.70 -3.91 16.80
N GLY A 161 -21.52 -4.36 17.76
CA GLY A 161 -21.51 -3.83 19.12
C GLY A 161 -20.13 -3.93 19.79
N ASP A 162 -19.47 -5.08 19.65
CA ASP A 162 -18.16 -5.34 20.22
C ASP A 162 -17.08 -4.42 19.62
N TYR A 163 -17.21 -4.07 18.33
CA TYR A 163 -16.31 -3.11 17.67
C TYR A 163 -16.43 -1.70 18.28
N LEU A 164 -17.64 -1.24 18.56
CA LEU A 164 -17.86 0.09 19.16
C LEU A 164 -17.40 0.11 20.62
N GLU A 165 -17.63 -0.98 21.35
CA GLU A 165 -17.06 -1.16 22.70
C GLU A 165 -15.53 -1.19 22.67
N TRP A 166 -14.93 -1.77 21.64
CA TRP A 166 -13.48 -1.76 21.42
C TRP A 166 -12.95 -0.35 21.20
N ILE A 167 -13.58 0.46 20.33
CA ILE A 167 -13.23 1.88 20.15
C ILE A 167 -13.29 2.62 21.49
N ALA A 168 -14.36 2.41 22.27
CA ALA A 168 -14.50 3.05 23.58
C ALA A 168 -13.42 2.60 24.57
N ALA A 169 -13.09 1.30 24.59
CA ALA A 169 -12.05 0.73 25.43
C ALA A 169 -10.66 1.27 25.07
N LEU A 170 -10.32 1.34 23.78
CA LEU A 170 -9.08 1.94 23.30
C LEU A 170 -9.01 3.42 23.68
N ARG A 171 -10.07 4.18 23.43
CA ARG A 171 -10.10 5.62 23.78
C ARG A 171 -9.84 5.87 25.26
N ALA A 172 -10.29 4.97 26.13
CA ALA A 172 -10.11 5.05 27.58
C ALA A 172 -8.69 4.66 28.07
N LEU A 173 -7.82 4.15 27.19
CA LEU A 173 -6.45 3.77 27.54
C LEU A 173 -5.62 5.01 27.97
N PRO A 174 -4.83 4.91 29.06
CA PRO A 174 -3.90 5.95 29.46
C PRO A 174 -2.93 6.38 28.35
N GLU A 175 -2.53 5.44 27.51
CA GLU A 175 -1.60 5.62 26.39
C GLU A 175 -2.18 6.56 25.31
N LEU A 176 -3.51 6.70 25.25
CA LEU A 176 -4.25 7.60 24.34
C LEU A 176 -4.85 8.82 25.06
N ALA A 177 -4.55 9.02 26.34
CA ALA A 177 -5.06 10.17 27.10
C ALA A 177 -4.53 11.49 26.52
N GLY A 178 -5.43 12.42 26.22
CA GLY A 178 -5.10 13.72 25.62
C GLY A 178 -4.57 13.66 24.18
N ARG A 179 -4.70 12.52 23.51
CA ARG A 179 -4.36 12.34 22.08
C ARG A 179 -5.63 12.29 21.24
N GLU A 180 -5.52 12.74 19.99
CA GLU A 180 -6.50 12.48 18.94
C GLU A 180 -6.33 11.02 18.47
N MET A 181 -7.39 10.22 18.57
CA MET A 181 -7.43 8.85 18.05
C MET A 181 -7.98 8.87 16.63
N LEU A 182 -7.28 8.24 15.68
CA LEU A 182 -7.76 8.12 14.30
C LEU A 182 -8.15 6.66 14.04
N VAL A 183 -9.30 6.44 13.40
CA VAL A 183 -9.82 5.11 13.06
C VAL A 183 -10.18 5.07 11.58
N TRP A 184 -9.94 3.94 10.90
CA TRP A 184 -10.42 3.77 9.54
C TRP A 184 -11.96 3.68 9.51
N GLY A 185 -12.55 4.27 8.47
CA GLY A 185 -14.00 4.49 8.40
C GLY A 185 -14.82 3.36 7.80
N ASP A 186 -14.21 2.31 7.25
CA ASP A 186 -14.87 1.27 6.46
C ASP A 186 -16.03 0.60 7.20
N LEU A 187 -15.81 0.11 8.42
CA LEU A 187 -16.89 -0.51 9.20
C LEU A 187 -17.94 0.52 9.64
N LEU A 188 -17.52 1.70 10.08
CA LEU A 188 -18.42 2.78 10.51
C LEU A 188 -19.30 3.30 9.36
N SER A 189 -18.81 3.22 8.12
CA SER A 189 -19.51 3.66 6.91
C SER A 189 -20.79 2.86 6.63
N ASN A 190 -20.90 1.65 7.20
CA ASN A 190 -22.09 0.80 7.12
C ASN A 190 -23.14 1.13 8.21
N TYR A 191 -22.76 1.94 9.21
CA TYR A 191 -23.60 2.28 10.37
C TYR A 191 -23.57 3.78 10.67
N PRO A 192 -23.97 4.64 9.71
CA PRO A 192 -23.90 6.10 9.87
C PRO A 192 -24.70 6.60 11.08
N GLU A 193 -25.76 5.91 11.48
CA GLU A 193 -26.54 6.21 12.69
C GLU A 193 -25.76 6.05 13.99
N ARG A 194 -24.62 5.35 13.95
CA ARG A 194 -23.78 5.10 15.13
C ARG A 194 -22.65 6.10 15.28
N LEU A 195 -22.41 6.96 14.30
CA LEU A 195 -21.37 8.00 14.34
C LEU A 195 -21.58 8.97 15.51
N GLU A 196 -22.83 9.26 15.89
CA GLU A 196 -23.16 10.14 17.02
C GLU A 196 -22.73 9.57 18.39
N HIS A 197 -22.45 8.27 18.45
CA HIS A 197 -22.05 7.56 19.67
C HIS A 197 -20.52 7.43 19.80
N LEU A 198 -19.75 7.94 18.84
CA LEU A 198 -18.30 7.87 18.91
C LEU A 198 -17.79 8.69 20.11
N PRO A 199 -16.82 8.17 20.87
CA PRO A 199 -16.17 8.94 21.92
C PRO A 199 -15.57 10.25 21.40
N ALA A 200 -15.45 11.25 22.28
CA ALA A 200 -14.73 12.48 21.95
C ALA A 200 -13.26 12.20 21.55
N ASP A 201 -12.72 13.05 20.68
CA ASP A 201 -11.37 12.96 20.10
C ASP A 201 -11.13 11.71 19.23
N VAL A 202 -12.20 11.09 18.70
CA VAL A 202 -12.12 10.07 17.65
C VAL A 202 -12.38 10.71 16.30
N ASN A 203 -11.41 10.59 15.39
CA ASN A 203 -11.50 11.09 14.02
C ASN A 203 -11.62 9.90 13.06
N VAL A 204 -12.57 9.99 12.11
CA VAL A 204 -12.81 8.94 11.13
C VAL A 204 -11.98 9.21 9.87
N CYS A 205 -11.21 8.22 9.44
CA CYS A 205 -10.42 8.26 8.20
C CYS A 205 -11.22 7.57 7.10
N GLU A 206 -11.96 8.35 6.31
CA GLU A 206 -12.70 7.87 5.15
C GLU A 206 -11.69 7.56 4.05
N TRP A 207 -11.55 6.28 3.69
CA TRP A 207 -10.57 5.81 2.72
C TRP A 207 -11.26 5.17 1.51
N GLY A 208 -10.59 5.29 0.38
CA GLY A 208 -11.01 4.75 -0.90
C GLY A 208 -9.97 5.10 -1.95
N TYR A 209 -9.76 4.21 -2.92
CA TYR A 209 -8.57 4.25 -3.78
C TYR A 209 -8.89 4.18 -5.27
N GLU A 210 -10.17 4.23 -5.62
CA GLU A 210 -10.61 4.24 -7.01
C GLU A 210 -11.17 5.63 -7.33
N ASP A 211 -10.97 6.09 -8.56
CA ASP A 211 -11.46 7.42 -8.96
C ASP A 211 -12.99 7.56 -8.91
N TRP A 212 -13.72 6.45 -8.79
CA TRP A 212 -15.17 6.40 -8.54
C TRP A 212 -15.56 6.21 -7.08
N HIS A 213 -14.62 6.24 -6.12
CA HIS A 213 -14.96 6.18 -4.69
C HIS A 213 -15.86 7.36 -4.30
N PRO A 214 -16.99 7.13 -3.61
CA PRO A 214 -17.98 8.16 -3.34
C PRO A 214 -17.58 9.09 -2.18
N PHE A 215 -16.41 9.74 -2.26
CA PHE A 215 -15.91 10.64 -1.22
C PHE A 215 -16.89 11.75 -0.86
N ASP A 216 -17.61 12.31 -1.84
CA ASP A 216 -18.56 13.39 -1.59
C ASP A 216 -19.73 12.93 -0.70
N GLU A 217 -20.36 11.81 -1.03
CA GLU A 217 -21.47 11.24 -0.26
C GLU A 217 -21.03 10.82 1.14
N ARG A 218 -19.85 10.19 1.25
CA ARG A 218 -19.27 9.72 2.51
C ARG A 218 -18.89 10.89 3.43
N ALA A 219 -18.21 11.90 2.90
CA ALA A 219 -17.84 13.10 3.64
C ALA A 219 -19.08 13.90 4.07
N ALA A 220 -20.11 13.99 3.23
CA ALA A 220 -21.38 14.62 3.59
C ALA A 220 -22.05 13.93 4.77
N SER A 221 -22.05 12.59 4.80
CA SER A 221 -22.59 11.81 5.91
C SER A 221 -21.82 12.04 7.22
N LEU A 222 -20.49 12.08 7.16
CA LEU A 222 -19.62 12.35 8.33
C LEU A 222 -19.85 13.77 8.87
N ALA A 223 -19.89 14.76 7.98
CA ALA A 223 -20.17 16.15 8.34
C ALA A 223 -21.58 16.32 8.94
N ALA A 224 -22.59 15.66 8.38
CA ALA A 224 -23.96 15.69 8.90
C ALA A 224 -24.08 15.07 10.30
N ALA A 225 -23.25 14.06 10.60
CA ALA A 225 -23.14 13.45 11.92
C ALA A 225 -22.32 14.29 12.91
N GLY A 226 -21.69 15.39 12.47
CA GLY A 226 -20.78 16.20 13.30
C GLY A 226 -19.47 15.49 13.65
N ALA A 227 -19.11 14.44 12.90
CA ALA A 227 -17.85 13.73 13.10
C ALA A 227 -16.69 14.54 12.51
N ASN A 228 -15.56 14.55 13.20
CA ASN A 228 -14.31 15.01 12.60
C ASN A 228 -13.75 13.89 11.73
N PHE A 229 -13.28 14.23 10.53
CA PHE A 229 -12.85 13.22 9.56
C PHE A 229 -11.72 13.66 8.66
N TYR A 230 -11.00 12.66 8.13
CA TYR A 230 -9.95 12.79 7.13
C TYR A 230 -10.44 12.10 5.86
N VAL A 231 -10.05 12.63 4.69
CA VAL A 231 -10.15 11.89 3.43
C VAL A 231 -8.82 11.23 3.11
N CYS A 232 -8.86 9.98 2.67
CA CYS A 232 -7.67 9.15 2.53
C CYS A 232 -7.61 8.48 1.14
N PRO A 233 -7.26 9.25 0.09
CA PRO A 233 -7.00 8.71 -1.24
C PRO A 233 -5.64 8.01 -1.29
N GLY A 234 -5.33 7.32 -2.39
CA GLY A 234 -4.11 6.53 -2.51
C GLY A 234 -3.23 6.83 -3.72
N THR A 235 -1.94 6.51 -3.60
CA THR A 235 -0.97 6.57 -4.71
C THR A 235 -1.29 5.58 -5.84
N SER A 236 -2.13 4.58 -5.57
CA SER A 236 -2.55 3.52 -6.50
C SER A 236 -1.40 2.68 -7.06
N THR A 237 -0.36 2.41 -6.25
CA THR A 237 0.87 1.74 -6.70
C THR A 237 0.99 0.27 -6.32
N TRP A 238 0.24 -0.19 -5.32
CA TRP A 238 0.25 -1.58 -4.90
C TRP A 238 -0.22 -2.51 -6.03
N MET A 239 0.38 -3.68 -6.10
CA MET A 239 0.09 -4.73 -7.09
C MET A 239 0.12 -4.31 -8.59
N THR A 240 0.81 -3.24 -8.99
CA THR A 240 0.76 -2.73 -10.39
C THR A 240 2.12 -2.61 -11.11
N MET A 241 3.23 -2.58 -10.39
CA MET A 241 4.62 -2.29 -10.84
C MET A 241 4.89 -0.86 -11.30
N PHE A 242 3.90 -0.15 -11.86
CA PHE A 242 4.06 1.22 -12.38
C PHE A 242 3.03 2.24 -11.85
N GLY A 243 2.08 1.82 -11.02
CA GLY A 243 0.98 2.66 -10.59
C GLY A 243 -0.23 2.60 -11.52
N ARG A 244 -1.27 3.34 -11.16
CA ARG A 244 -2.48 3.59 -11.96
C ARG A 244 -2.69 5.09 -12.08
N THR A 245 -1.99 5.73 -13.01
CA THR A 245 -1.86 7.19 -13.06
C THR A 245 -3.21 7.90 -13.19
N THR A 246 -4.02 7.55 -14.20
CA THR A 246 -5.33 8.20 -14.36
C THR A 246 -6.23 8.01 -13.13
N ASN A 247 -6.23 6.81 -12.54
CA ASN A 247 -6.98 6.52 -11.32
C ASN A 247 -6.51 7.38 -10.13
N MET A 248 -5.19 7.42 -9.88
CA MET A 248 -4.60 8.23 -8.81
C MET A 248 -4.96 9.71 -8.96
N LEU A 249 -4.94 10.25 -10.19
CA LEU A 249 -5.30 11.64 -10.45
C LEU A 249 -6.78 11.93 -10.11
N GLY A 250 -7.68 11.04 -10.51
CA GLY A 250 -9.12 11.16 -10.24
C GLY A 250 -9.43 11.01 -8.76
N ASP A 251 -8.92 9.95 -8.13
CA ASP A 251 -9.07 9.63 -6.71
C ASP A 251 -8.61 10.79 -5.81
N CYS A 252 -7.37 11.24 -6.00
CA CYS A 252 -6.80 12.34 -5.22
C CYS A 252 -7.57 13.65 -5.39
N ALA A 253 -8.03 13.97 -6.60
CA ALA A 253 -8.79 15.19 -6.86
C ALA A 253 -10.22 15.14 -6.29
N ASN A 254 -10.88 13.98 -6.36
CA ASN A 254 -12.22 13.76 -5.82
C ASN A 254 -12.22 13.82 -4.29
N ALA A 255 -11.23 13.20 -3.64
CA ALA A 255 -11.02 13.32 -2.21
C ALA A 255 -10.79 14.79 -1.79
N ALA A 256 -9.95 15.53 -2.50
CA ALA A 256 -9.68 16.94 -2.20
C ALA A 256 -10.94 17.81 -2.38
N ALA A 257 -11.76 17.52 -3.39
CA ALA A 257 -13.03 18.22 -3.61
C ALA A 257 -14.01 17.98 -2.47
N ALA A 258 -14.19 16.72 -2.05
CA ALA A 258 -15.06 16.35 -0.95
C ALA A 258 -14.58 16.96 0.38
N ALA A 259 -13.27 16.95 0.64
CA ALA A 259 -12.68 17.57 1.82
C ALA A 259 -12.99 19.07 1.91
N LEU A 260 -12.89 19.81 0.80
CA LEU A 260 -13.22 21.23 0.74
C LEU A 260 -14.72 21.49 0.89
N ALA A 261 -15.56 20.64 0.30
CA ALA A 261 -17.02 20.79 0.33
C ALA A 261 -17.60 20.54 1.73
N HIS A 262 -17.07 19.55 2.45
CA HIS A 262 -17.66 19.05 3.71
C HIS A 262 -16.80 19.31 4.95
N GLY A 263 -15.67 20.01 4.81
CA GLY A 263 -14.87 20.51 5.94
C GLY A 263 -13.98 19.47 6.62
N ALA A 264 -13.30 18.63 5.84
CA ALA A 264 -12.40 17.61 6.40
C ALA A 264 -11.23 18.20 7.21
N GLU A 265 -10.91 17.53 8.31
CA GLU A 265 -9.75 17.65 9.21
C GLU A 265 -8.39 17.65 8.49
N GLY A 266 -8.31 16.69 7.58
CA GLY A 266 -7.07 16.25 6.98
C GLY A 266 -7.25 15.52 5.66
N TYR A 267 -6.15 15.51 4.92
CA TYR A 267 -5.97 14.78 3.69
C TYR A 267 -4.78 13.83 3.90
N LEU A 268 -5.02 12.52 3.92
CA LEU A 268 -4.02 11.49 4.18
C LEU A 268 -3.79 10.66 2.93
N ASN A 269 -2.77 10.98 2.14
CA ASN A 269 -2.45 10.24 0.94
C ASN A 269 -1.75 8.91 1.30
N THR A 270 -2.35 7.77 0.95
CA THR A 270 -1.90 6.44 1.37
C THR A 270 -1.04 5.76 0.31
N ASP A 271 0.05 5.13 0.76
CA ASP A 271 0.89 4.28 -0.08
C ASP A 271 1.03 2.90 0.56
N TRP A 272 0.33 1.93 -0.01
CA TRP A 272 0.25 0.55 0.47
C TRP A 272 1.25 -0.38 -0.21
N GLY A 273 1.58 -1.49 0.46
CA GLY A 273 2.60 -2.45 0.04
C GLY A 273 2.10 -3.85 -0.32
N ASP A 274 0.84 -4.03 -0.71
CA ASP A 274 0.21 -5.35 -0.78
C ASP A 274 1.01 -6.45 -1.53
N GLN A 275 0.89 -7.68 -1.02
CA GLN A 275 1.43 -8.90 -1.65
C GLN A 275 2.92 -8.81 -1.98
N GLY A 276 3.77 -8.61 -0.96
CA GLY A 276 5.21 -8.59 -1.16
C GLY A 276 5.80 -7.22 -1.49
N HIS A 277 4.97 -6.18 -1.67
CA HIS A 277 5.41 -4.82 -1.91
C HIS A 277 6.45 -4.74 -3.03
N LEU A 278 6.11 -5.24 -4.23
CA LEU A 278 7.07 -5.37 -5.33
C LEU A 278 7.37 -4.03 -6.06
N GLN A 279 6.50 -3.03 -5.94
CA GLN A 279 6.71 -1.71 -6.53
C GLN A 279 7.85 -0.94 -5.85
N TYR A 280 8.64 -0.17 -6.60
CA TYR A 280 9.72 0.65 -6.05
C TYR A 280 9.24 2.06 -5.69
N LEU A 281 9.93 2.71 -4.75
CA LEU A 281 9.59 4.06 -4.26
C LEU A 281 9.36 5.11 -5.37
N PRO A 282 10.13 5.17 -6.47
CA PRO A 282 9.88 6.15 -7.54
C PRO A 282 8.47 6.05 -8.15
N VAL A 283 7.84 4.88 -8.09
CA VAL A 283 6.49 4.65 -8.60
C VAL A 283 5.43 5.34 -7.72
N SER A 284 5.68 5.51 -6.43
CA SER A 284 4.80 6.20 -5.47
C SER A 284 4.94 7.72 -5.50
N GLU A 285 6.06 8.26 -6.00
CA GLU A 285 6.33 9.70 -5.99
C GLU A 285 5.32 10.55 -6.78
N PRO A 286 4.79 10.13 -7.94
CA PRO A 286 3.68 10.82 -8.60
C PRO A 286 2.46 10.98 -7.72
N GLY A 287 2.07 9.92 -7.01
CA GLY A 287 0.95 9.95 -6.06
C GLY A 287 1.21 10.93 -4.93
N PHE A 288 2.39 10.87 -4.30
CA PHE A 288 2.77 11.82 -3.24
C PHE A 288 2.76 13.27 -3.71
N ALA A 289 3.36 13.55 -4.88
CA ALA A 289 3.48 14.91 -5.41
C ALA A 289 2.11 15.49 -5.82
N TYR A 290 1.28 14.71 -6.51
CA TYR A 290 -0.04 15.17 -6.93
C TYR A 290 -0.98 15.34 -5.74
N GLY A 291 -1.02 14.37 -4.82
CA GLY A 291 -1.78 14.46 -3.57
C GLY A 291 -1.37 15.70 -2.74
N ALA A 292 -0.07 16.00 -2.65
CA ALA A 292 0.41 17.22 -2.01
C ALA A 292 -0.10 18.50 -2.70
N ALA A 293 -0.10 18.52 -4.04
CA ALA A 293 -0.52 19.66 -4.84
C ALA A 293 -2.03 19.95 -4.69
N VAL A 294 -2.89 18.95 -4.83
CA VAL A 294 -4.34 19.12 -4.72
C VAL A 294 -4.79 19.38 -3.28
N ALA A 295 -4.12 18.80 -2.28
CA ALA A 295 -4.37 19.09 -0.88
C ALA A 295 -3.87 20.48 -0.44
N TRP A 296 -2.92 21.07 -1.20
CA TRP A 296 -2.50 22.46 -0.99
C TRP A 296 -3.48 23.46 -1.61
N CYS A 297 -3.85 23.24 -2.88
CA CYS A 297 -4.83 24.07 -3.59
C CYS A 297 -5.42 23.30 -4.78
N LEU A 298 -6.62 22.75 -4.59
CA LEU A 298 -7.30 21.97 -5.63
C LEU A 298 -7.53 22.77 -6.91
N GLU A 299 -8.04 24.00 -6.80
CA GLU A 299 -8.41 24.82 -7.97
C GLU A 299 -7.22 25.08 -8.90
N SER A 300 -6.03 25.30 -8.35
CA SER A 300 -4.82 25.57 -9.16
C SER A 300 -4.13 24.30 -9.66
N ASN A 301 -4.35 23.14 -9.04
CA ASN A 301 -3.55 21.93 -9.28
C ASN A 301 -4.32 20.76 -9.87
N ARG A 302 -5.66 20.85 -10.00
CA ARG A 302 -6.49 19.78 -10.58
C ARG A 302 -6.00 19.35 -11.97
N ASP A 303 -5.69 20.31 -12.83
CA ASP A 303 -5.25 20.08 -14.21
C ASP A 303 -3.75 20.39 -14.37
N LEU A 304 -2.96 20.25 -13.30
CA LEU A 304 -1.51 20.47 -13.32
C LEU A 304 -0.84 19.59 -14.39
N ASP A 305 0.11 20.16 -15.13
CA ASP A 305 1.07 19.35 -15.91
C ASP A 305 1.98 18.59 -14.95
N LEU A 306 1.50 17.41 -14.52
CA LEU A 306 2.19 16.60 -13.53
C LEU A 306 3.53 16.09 -14.06
N ALA A 307 3.67 15.81 -15.36
CA ALA A 307 4.95 15.39 -15.93
C ALA A 307 6.00 16.49 -15.74
N ALA A 308 5.69 17.73 -16.13
CA ALA A 308 6.59 18.85 -15.95
C ALA A 308 6.89 19.14 -14.46
N ALA A 309 5.88 19.02 -13.59
CA ALA A 309 6.07 19.19 -12.14
C ALA A 309 6.99 18.12 -11.55
N LEU A 310 6.85 16.86 -11.97
CA LEU A 310 7.72 15.76 -11.58
C LEU A 310 9.16 16.01 -12.00
N ASP A 311 9.39 16.41 -13.25
CA ASP A 311 10.73 16.70 -13.74
C ASP A 311 11.36 17.90 -13.03
N ALA A 312 10.58 18.92 -12.69
CA ALA A 312 11.07 20.11 -12.01
C ALA A 312 11.32 19.91 -10.50
N HIS A 313 10.47 19.16 -9.81
CA HIS A 313 10.40 19.16 -8.33
C HIS A 313 10.63 17.80 -7.67
N VAL A 314 10.58 16.71 -8.44
CA VAL A 314 10.80 15.35 -7.93
C VAL A 314 12.09 14.78 -8.48
N PHE A 315 12.23 14.76 -9.80
CA PHE A 315 13.34 14.11 -10.51
C PHE A 315 14.47 15.06 -10.88
N PHE A 316 14.24 16.37 -10.87
CA PHE A 316 15.21 17.37 -11.34
C PHE A 316 15.78 16.99 -12.71
N ASP A 317 14.90 16.51 -13.61
CA ASP A 317 15.26 16.05 -14.94
C ASP A 317 15.24 17.22 -15.93
N SER A 318 16.43 17.70 -16.26
CA SER A 318 16.60 18.80 -17.22
C SER A 318 16.18 18.45 -18.66
N ALA A 319 16.02 17.17 -19.00
CA ALA A 319 15.55 16.74 -20.30
C ALA A 319 14.00 16.72 -20.40
N GLY A 320 13.28 16.71 -19.27
CA GLY A 320 11.82 16.63 -19.25
C GLY A 320 11.26 15.28 -19.73
N GLU A 321 11.99 14.18 -19.50
CA GLU A 321 11.66 12.86 -20.03
C GLU A 321 11.12 11.90 -18.96
N LEU A 322 11.68 11.96 -17.75
CA LEU A 322 11.43 10.95 -16.71
C LEU A 322 9.99 11.00 -16.19
N GLY A 323 9.49 12.18 -15.83
CA GLY A 323 8.14 12.36 -15.31
C GLY A 323 7.09 11.86 -16.29
N GLY A 324 7.18 12.29 -17.55
CA GLY A 324 6.24 11.85 -18.58
C GLY A 324 6.37 10.35 -18.93
N ALA A 325 7.56 9.76 -18.86
CA ALA A 325 7.74 8.33 -19.05
C ALA A 325 7.08 7.52 -17.94
N LEU A 326 7.24 7.96 -16.69
CA LEU A 326 6.65 7.30 -15.53
C LEU A 326 5.12 7.37 -15.52
N LEU A 327 4.53 8.52 -15.86
CA LEU A 327 3.07 8.64 -15.97
C LEU A 327 2.51 7.78 -17.11
N ALA A 328 3.21 7.67 -18.23
CA ALA A 328 2.80 6.77 -19.33
C ALA A 328 2.85 5.30 -18.91
N LEU A 329 3.90 4.88 -18.18
CA LEU A 329 3.98 3.54 -17.60
C LEU A 329 2.82 3.28 -16.64
N GLY A 330 2.45 4.26 -15.81
CA GLY A 330 1.34 4.14 -14.87
C GLY A 330 -0.04 4.05 -15.51
N ASP A 331 -0.19 4.30 -16.82
CA ASP A 331 -1.47 4.16 -17.54
C ASP A 331 -1.61 2.86 -18.33
N VAL A 332 -0.59 1.98 -18.35
CA VAL A 332 -0.68 0.70 -19.06
C VAL A 332 -1.80 -0.21 -18.53
N TYR A 333 -2.21 -0.02 -17.27
CA TYR A 333 -3.34 -0.76 -16.67
C TYR A 333 -4.66 -0.53 -17.43
N ARG A 334 -4.77 0.56 -18.17
CA ARG A 334 -5.98 0.93 -18.94
C ARG A 334 -6.13 0.13 -20.22
N GLU A 335 -5.07 -0.54 -20.67
CA GLU A 335 -5.11 -1.38 -21.86
C GLU A 335 -5.81 -2.73 -21.60
N VAL A 336 -5.92 -3.11 -20.34
CA VAL A 336 -6.50 -4.35 -19.86
C VAL A 336 -7.73 -4.07 -18.98
N PRO A 337 -8.55 -5.09 -18.65
CA PRO A 337 -9.71 -4.90 -17.79
C PRO A 337 -9.36 -4.26 -16.45
N LEU A 338 -10.18 -3.31 -16.04
CA LEU A 338 -10.05 -2.65 -14.74
C LEU A 338 -10.44 -3.60 -13.63
N ILE A 339 -9.54 -3.75 -12.66
CA ILE A 339 -9.75 -4.54 -11.45
C ILE A 339 -9.39 -3.63 -10.28
N PRO A 340 -10.25 -3.50 -9.25
CA PRO A 340 -9.95 -2.67 -8.10
C PRO A 340 -8.63 -3.09 -7.43
N ASN A 341 -7.85 -2.11 -6.96
CA ASN A 341 -6.60 -2.28 -6.22
C ASN A 341 -5.46 -3.05 -6.93
N VAL A 342 -5.57 -3.36 -8.23
CA VAL A 342 -4.55 -4.12 -8.96
C VAL A 342 -4.52 -3.74 -10.44
N SER A 343 -3.39 -3.99 -11.12
CA SER A 343 -3.33 -3.93 -12.58
C SER A 343 -3.64 -5.31 -13.18
N GLY A 344 -4.50 -5.36 -14.20
CA GLY A 344 -4.71 -6.60 -14.95
C GLY A 344 -3.43 -7.16 -15.60
N VAL A 345 -2.44 -6.30 -15.85
CA VAL A 345 -1.13 -6.66 -16.45
C VAL A 345 -0.31 -7.54 -15.50
N THR A 346 -0.47 -7.37 -14.20
CA THR A 346 0.31 -8.06 -13.16
C THR A 346 -0.44 -9.21 -12.51
N LEU A 347 -1.71 -9.43 -12.86
CA LEU A 347 -2.56 -10.35 -12.11
C LEU A 347 -2.06 -11.80 -12.15
N HIS A 348 -1.52 -12.26 -13.27
CA HIS A 348 -0.94 -13.61 -13.42
C HIS A 348 0.46 -13.77 -12.80
N LEU A 349 1.08 -12.70 -12.31
CA LEU A 349 2.21 -12.79 -11.38
C LEU A 349 1.74 -13.27 -10.01
N TYR A 350 0.74 -12.59 -9.46
CA TYR A 350 0.21 -12.87 -8.14
C TYR A 350 -0.62 -14.15 -8.10
N PHE A 351 -1.34 -14.43 -9.18
CA PHE A 351 -2.25 -15.57 -9.27
C PHE A 351 -2.02 -16.35 -10.57
N PRO A 352 -0.90 -17.09 -10.70
CA PRO A 352 -0.57 -17.83 -11.92
C PRO A 352 -1.58 -18.92 -12.29
N GLN A 353 -2.45 -19.31 -11.35
CA GLN A 353 -3.56 -20.24 -11.54
C GLN A 353 -4.74 -19.67 -12.33
N LEU A 354 -4.81 -18.35 -12.52
CA LEU A 354 -5.87 -17.72 -13.32
C LEU A 354 -5.73 -18.06 -14.80
N LEU A 355 -6.88 -18.19 -15.47
CA LEU A 355 -6.96 -18.25 -16.92
C LEU A 355 -6.95 -16.83 -17.47
N LEU A 356 -6.05 -16.55 -18.42
CA LEU A 356 -6.05 -15.27 -19.15
C LEU A 356 -7.11 -15.27 -20.26
N GLY A 357 -7.78 -14.14 -20.43
CA GLY A 357 -8.87 -13.98 -21.39
C GLY A 357 -10.20 -14.59 -20.92
N SER A 358 -10.36 -14.83 -19.61
CA SER A 358 -11.56 -15.44 -19.03
C SER A 358 -11.85 -14.95 -17.62
N GLY A 359 -13.11 -14.97 -17.20
CA GLY A 359 -13.52 -14.52 -15.87
C GLY A 359 -13.06 -13.07 -15.58
N PRO A 360 -12.30 -12.81 -14.49
CA PRO A 360 -11.84 -11.46 -14.16
C PRO A 360 -10.80 -10.89 -15.15
N THR A 361 -10.18 -11.74 -15.98
CA THR A 361 -9.20 -11.32 -17.01
C THR A 361 -9.84 -11.21 -18.40
N ASN A 362 -11.16 -11.38 -18.49
CA ASN A 362 -11.88 -11.26 -19.75
C ASN A 362 -11.71 -9.86 -20.34
N GLY A 363 -11.12 -9.78 -21.54
CA GLY A 363 -10.74 -8.53 -22.19
C GLY A 363 -9.23 -8.32 -22.30
N ILE A 364 -8.41 -9.13 -21.62
CA ILE A 364 -6.99 -9.26 -21.94
C ILE A 364 -6.86 -9.99 -23.29
N THR A 365 -6.28 -9.31 -24.28
CA THR A 365 -6.12 -9.79 -25.66
C THR A 365 -4.69 -9.53 -26.14
N ASP A 366 -4.21 -10.25 -27.17
CA ASP A 366 -2.88 -10.02 -27.73
C ASP A 366 -2.68 -8.55 -28.12
N ALA A 367 -3.65 -7.96 -28.82
CA ALA A 367 -3.60 -6.55 -29.21
C ALA A 367 -3.54 -5.58 -28.02
N ALA A 368 -4.13 -5.93 -26.87
CA ALA A 368 -4.01 -5.13 -25.66
C ALA A 368 -2.60 -5.24 -25.05
N ILE A 369 -2.04 -6.44 -25.00
CA ILE A 369 -0.69 -6.68 -24.51
C ILE A 369 0.36 -6.02 -25.42
N ASP A 370 0.17 -6.04 -26.74
CA ASP A 370 1.02 -5.32 -27.71
C ASP A 370 1.10 -3.82 -27.37
N ARG A 371 -0.02 -3.19 -27.01
CA ARG A 371 -0.06 -1.76 -26.63
C ARG A 371 0.63 -1.48 -25.30
N VAL A 372 0.58 -2.43 -24.35
CA VAL A 372 1.37 -2.37 -23.13
C VAL A 372 2.86 -2.41 -23.47
N GLU A 373 3.30 -3.35 -24.30
CA GLU A 373 4.70 -3.47 -24.71
C GLU A 373 5.21 -2.23 -25.46
N ASP A 374 4.40 -1.68 -26.38
CA ASP A 374 4.72 -0.44 -27.11
C ASP A 374 4.91 0.74 -26.15
N THR A 375 4.03 0.87 -25.15
CA THR A 375 4.12 1.94 -24.14
C THR A 375 5.36 1.77 -23.27
N VAL A 376 5.65 0.54 -22.83
CA VAL A 376 6.86 0.22 -22.04
C VAL A 376 8.12 0.51 -22.84
N ALA A 377 8.17 0.13 -24.12
CA ALA A 377 9.31 0.40 -24.99
C ALA A 377 9.54 1.90 -25.21
N GLY A 378 8.47 2.66 -25.47
CA GLY A 378 8.53 4.11 -25.60
C GLY A 378 8.99 4.80 -24.31
N ALA A 379 8.50 4.35 -23.15
CA ALA A 379 8.95 4.87 -21.87
C ALA A 379 10.42 4.57 -21.58
N LEU A 380 10.91 3.35 -21.86
CA LEU A 380 12.32 2.98 -21.70
C LEU A 380 13.27 3.84 -22.55
N ASP A 381 12.86 4.17 -23.78
CA ASP A 381 13.59 5.07 -24.66
C ASP A 381 13.70 6.50 -24.08
N ARG A 382 12.59 7.02 -23.54
CA ARG A 382 12.58 8.30 -22.80
C ARG A 382 13.46 8.27 -21.55
N LEU A 383 13.39 7.19 -20.75
CA LEU A 383 14.26 6.99 -19.58
C LEU A 383 15.75 6.95 -19.96
N GLY A 384 16.11 6.49 -21.16
CA GLY A 384 17.47 6.57 -21.70
C GLY A 384 17.94 8.00 -22.01
N ARG A 385 17.00 8.90 -22.31
CA ARG A 385 17.27 10.33 -22.57
C ARG A 385 17.22 11.21 -21.33
N ALA A 386 16.61 10.74 -20.23
CA ALA A 386 16.53 11.48 -18.97
C ALA A 386 17.91 11.95 -18.47
N ARG A 387 17.94 13.15 -17.90
CA ARG A 387 19.10 13.84 -17.32
C ARG A 387 18.72 14.40 -15.94
N SER A 388 18.38 13.47 -15.04
CA SER A 388 18.09 13.76 -13.64
C SER A 388 19.33 14.20 -12.87
N ALA A 389 19.20 15.28 -12.11
CA ALA A 389 20.22 15.77 -11.19
C ALA A 389 20.11 15.20 -9.77
N ARG A 390 19.20 14.23 -9.53
CA ARG A 390 19.09 13.58 -8.23
C ARG A 390 20.36 12.80 -7.87
N PRO A 391 20.79 12.80 -6.59
CA PRO A 391 21.89 11.96 -6.14
C PRO A 391 21.67 10.46 -6.43
N ASP A 392 20.43 9.99 -6.38
CA ASP A 392 20.03 8.61 -6.61
C ASP A 392 19.47 8.35 -8.03
N ALA A 393 19.73 9.24 -8.99
CA ALA A 393 19.18 9.14 -10.35
C ALA A 393 19.45 7.78 -11.03
N GLY A 394 20.67 7.22 -10.86
CA GLY A 394 21.00 5.90 -11.39
C GLY A 394 20.11 4.80 -10.81
N LEU A 395 19.93 4.82 -9.49
CA LEU A 395 19.08 3.86 -8.78
C LEU A 395 17.62 3.96 -9.23
N VAL A 396 17.08 5.18 -9.37
CA VAL A 396 15.72 5.40 -9.90
C VAL A 396 15.56 4.76 -11.28
N LEU A 397 16.52 4.96 -12.18
CA LEU A 397 16.44 4.38 -13.53
C LEU A 397 16.54 2.85 -13.50
N ASP A 398 17.37 2.28 -12.63
CA ASP A 398 17.52 0.82 -12.51
C ASP A 398 16.27 0.16 -11.89
N GLU A 399 15.63 0.83 -10.93
CA GLU A 399 14.33 0.42 -10.37
C GLU A 399 13.24 0.39 -11.45
N LEU A 400 13.10 1.47 -12.22
CA LEU A 400 12.09 1.55 -13.29
C LEU A 400 12.36 0.55 -14.42
N ARG A 401 13.63 0.35 -14.80
CA ARG A 401 14.02 -0.66 -15.80
C ARG A 401 13.75 -2.09 -15.32
N THR A 402 13.95 -2.36 -14.02
CA THR A 402 13.67 -3.68 -13.45
C THR A 402 12.16 -3.95 -13.40
N SER A 403 11.34 -2.96 -13.04
CA SER A 403 9.88 -3.06 -13.17
C SER A 403 9.45 -3.31 -14.63
N ALA A 404 10.09 -2.64 -15.60
CA ALA A 404 9.84 -2.88 -17.02
C ALA A 404 10.25 -4.27 -17.49
N ALA A 405 11.39 -4.78 -17.06
CA ALA A 405 11.82 -6.14 -17.37
C ALA A 405 10.82 -7.18 -16.82
N LEU A 406 10.29 -6.96 -15.60
CA LEU A 406 9.24 -7.82 -15.04
C LEU A 406 7.98 -7.78 -15.91
N VAL A 407 7.47 -6.60 -16.23
CA VAL A 407 6.26 -6.46 -17.06
C VAL A 407 6.46 -7.07 -18.45
N GLN A 408 7.65 -6.96 -19.05
CA GLN A 408 7.98 -7.62 -20.32
C GLN A 408 8.00 -9.17 -20.21
N VAL A 409 8.38 -9.74 -19.07
CA VAL A 409 8.20 -11.19 -18.81
C VAL A 409 6.71 -11.52 -18.78
N LEU A 410 5.92 -10.70 -18.09
CA LEU A 410 4.48 -10.92 -17.95
C LEU A 410 3.71 -10.77 -19.26
N CYS A 411 4.09 -9.82 -20.13
CA CYS A 411 3.52 -9.68 -21.48
C CYS A 411 3.80 -10.92 -22.34
N ARG A 412 5.04 -11.42 -22.33
CA ARG A 412 5.40 -12.66 -23.04
C ARG A 412 4.65 -13.88 -22.52
N ASP A 413 4.48 -14.01 -21.20
CA ASP A 413 3.63 -15.04 -20.60
C ASP A 413 2.17 -14.89 -21.06
N ALA A 414 1.65 -13.67 -21.08
CA ALA A 414 0.28 -13.38 -21.50
C ALA A 414 0.02 -13.84 -22.95
N HIS A 415 0.87 -13.42 -23.90
CA HIS A 415 0.79 -13.89 -25.29
C HIS A 415 0.82 -15.41 -25.40
N ALA A 416 1.75 -16.05 -24.66
CA ALA A 416 1.92 -17.49 -24.72
C ALA A 416 0.70 -18.26 -24.20
N ARG A 417 0.02 -17.74 -23.17
CA ARG A 417 -1.22 -18.32 -22.63
C ARG A 417 -2.42 -18.06 -23.55
N LEU A 418 -2.53 -16.86 -24.13
CA LEU A 418 -3.62 -16.48 -25.04
C LEU A 418 -3.57 -17.26 -26.36
N ALA A 419 -2.38 -17.68 -26.81
CA ALA A 419 -2.23 -18.61 -27.93
C ALA A 419 -2.73 -20.03 -27.62
N GLY A 420 -2.91 -20.37 -26.34
CA GLY A 420 -3.43 -21.64 -25.84
C GLY A 420 -4.88 -21.53 -25.34
N ASP A 421 -5.13 -22.04 -24.13
CA ASP A 421 -6.45 -21.99 -23.47
C ASP A 421 -6.53 -20.94 -22.35
N GLY A 422 -5.55 -20.04 -22.28
CA GLY A 422 -5.41 -19.05 -21.22
C GLY A 422 -4.70 -19.56 -19.96
N SER A 423 -4.48 -20.88 -19.81
CA SER A 423 -3.77 -21.45 -18.66
C SER A 423 -2.26 -21.49 -18.87
N LEU A 424 -1.49 -21.44 -17.78
CA LEU A 424 -0.04 -21.70 -17.83
C LEU A 424 0.30 -23.08 -18.39
N ALA A 425 -0.56 -24.07 -18.14
CA ALA A 425 -0.34 -25.45 -18.57
C ALA A 425 -0.38 -25.59 -20.09
N SER A 426 -1.08 -24.69 -20.80
CA SER A 426 -1.11 -24.66 -22.26
C SER A 426 0.18 -24.12 -22.89
N VAL A 427 1.03 -23.44 -22.11
CA VAL A 427 2.27 -22.83 -22.62
C VAL A 427 3.34 -23.91 -22.87
N PRO A 428 3.95 -23.96 -24.08
CA PRO A 428 5.01 -24.92 -24.38
C PRO A 428 6.18 -24.86 -23.39
N GLN A 429 6.71 -26.02 -23.00
CA GLN A 429 7.79 -26.10 -22.00
C GLN A 429 9.03 -25.28 -22.39
N SER A 430 9.38 -25.18 -23.67
CA SER A 430 10.51 -24.36 -24.13
C SER A 430 10.28 -22.88 -23.81
N VAL A 431 9.09 -22.36 -24.11
CA VAL A 431 8.71 -20.97 -23.82
C VAL A 431 8.69 -20.72 -22.32
N ARG A 432 8.13 -21.65 -21.53
CA ARG A 432 8.13 -21.49 -20.07
C ARG A 432 9.55 -21.45 -19.49
N ARG A 433 10.50 -22.23 -20.01
CA ARG A 433 11.91 -22.17 -19.55
C ARG A 433 12.56 -20.83 -19.89
N GLU A 434 12.23 -20.24 -21.04
CA GLU A 434 12.69 -18.89 -21.41
C GLU A 434 12.11 -17.82 -20.47
N LEU A 435 10.83 -17.93 -20.12
CA LEU A 435 10.19 -17.05 -19.13
C LEU A 435 10.85 -17.18 -17.75
N ALA A 436 11.09 -18.41 -17.28
CA ALA A 436 11.79 -18.66 -16.02
C ALA A 436 13.19 -18.02 -16.00
N THR A 437 13.96 -18.21 -17.06
CA THR A 437 15.32 -17.64 -17.19
C THR A 437 15.30 -16.12 -17.18
N ALA A 438 14.33 -15.50 -17.87
CA ALA A 438 14.20 -14.05 -17.87
C ALA A 438 13.75 -13.52 -16.50
N LEU A 439 12.91 -14.27 -15.78
CA LEU A 439 12.47 -13.90 -14.45
C LEU A 439 13.60 -14.04 -13.41
N ASP A 440 14.51 -15.01 -13.54
CA ASP A 440 15.67 -15.14 -12.65
C ASP A 440 16.53 -13.84 -12.66
N VAL A 441 16.70 -13.21 -13.82
CA VAL A 441 17.41 -11.92 -13.93
C VAL A 441 16.70 -10.80 -13.16
N VAL A 442 15.37 -10.76 -13.23
CA VAL A 442 14.55 -9.78 -12.48
C VAL A 442 14.64 -10.05 -10.98
N VAL A 443 14.61 -11.31 -10.57
CA VAL A 443 14.72 -11.72 -9.16
C VAL A 443 16.06 -11.26 -8.57
N ASP A 444 17.16 -11.48 -9.29
CA ASP A 444 18.48 -11.06 -8.82
C ASP A 444 18.60 -9.53 -8.74
N ALA A 445 18.13 -8.81 -9.77
CA ALA A 445 18.09 -7.35 -9.74
C ALA A 445 17.21 -6.82 -8.58
N HIS A 446 16.08 -7.47 -8.31
CA HIS A 446 15.19 -7.08 -7.21
C HIS A 446 15.85 -7.24 -5.84
N ARG A 447 16.62 -8.32 -5.62
CA ARG A 447 17.38 -8.51 -4.37
C ARG A 447 18.38 -7.38 -4.14
N ASP A 448 19.11 -7.00 -5.18
CA ASP A 448 20.12 -5.95 -5.10
C ASP A 448 19.47 -4.56 -4.89
N LEU A 449 18.44 -4.24 -5.67
CA LEU A 449 17.74 -2.95 -5.60
C LEU A 449 16.97 -2.79 -4.29
N TRP A 450 16.42 -3.87 -3.74
CA TRP A 450 15.79 -3.83 -2.41
C TRP A 450 16.76 -3.32 -1.36
N LEU A 451 17.95 -3.90 -1.28
CA LEU A 451 18.96 -3.56 -0.28
C LEU A 451 19.57 -2.16 -0.50
N ALA A 452 19.39 -1.57 -1.67
CA ALA A 452 19.81 -0.19 -1.95
C ALA A 452 18.96 0.85 -1.22
N ARG A 453 17.69 0.55 -0.91
CA ARG A 453 16.77 1.47 -0.20
C ARG A 453 16.23 0.96 1.11
N ASN A 454 16.20 -0.35 1.30
CA ASN A 454 15.40 -1.00 2.34
C ASN A 454 16.27 -1.88 3.24
N ARG A 455 15.76 -2.14 4.42
CA ARG A 455 16.34 -3.08 5.38
C ARG A 455 16.21 -4.51 4.82
N PRO A 456 17.08 -5.44 5.22
CA PRO A 456 17.06 -6.80 4.68
C PRO A 456 15.84 -7.62 5.08
N GLY A 457 15.12 -7.22 6.13
CA GLY A 457 13.88 -7.89 6.55
C GLY A 457 12.79 -7.83 5.48
N GLY A 458 11.93 -8.85 5.46
CA GLY A 458 10.85 -9.00 4.48
C GLY A 458 11.28 -9.29 3.03
N LEU A 459 12.56 -9.11 2.66
CA LEU A 459 13.06 -9.40 1.30
C LEU A 459 12.75 -10.83 0.87
N ALA A 460 12.90 -11.81 1.76
CA ALA A 460 12.60 -13.21 1.44
C ALA A 460 11.11 -13.43 1.14
N ASP A 461 10.22 -12.75 1.86
CA ASP A 461 8.77 -12.83 1.64
C ASP A 461 8.37 -12.15 0.31
N SER A 462 8.96 -10.99 0.03
CA SER A 462 8.78 -10.26 -1.23
C SER A 462 9.24 -11.07 -2.45
N VAL A 463 10.49 -11.55 -2.42
CA VAL A 463 11.08 -12.39 -3.49
C VAL A 463 10.28 -13.66 -3.72
N ARG A 464 9.61 -14.20 -2.69
CA ARG A 464 8.82 -15.43 -2.81
C ARG A 464 7.74 -15.33 -3.88
N TRP A 465 7.15 -14.16 -4.10
CA TRP A 465 6.17 -13.92 -5.16
C TRP A 465 6.75 -14.13 -6.56
N LEU A 466 7.94 -13.59 -6.79
CA LEU A 466 8.65 -13.74 -8.05
C LEU A 466 9.12 -15.19 -8.24
N THR A 467 9.72 -15.81 -7.22
CA THR A 467 10.20 -17.19 -7.32
C THR A 467 9.06 -18.20 -7.43
N HIS A 468 7.90 -17.92 -6.83
CA HIS A 468 6.72 -18.77 -7.01
C HIS A 468 6.29 -18.83 -8.48
N LEU A 469 6.18 -17.67 -9.14
CA LEU A 469 5.88 -17.63 -10.57
C LEU A 469 6.98 -18.33 -11.39
N ARG A 470 8.25 -18.13 -11.04
CA ARG A 470 9.39 -18.83 -11.68
C ARG A 470 9.22 -20.33 -11.60
N ASP A 471 8.93 -20.87 -10.43
CA ASP A 471 8.77 -22.31 -10.21
C ASP A 471 7.52 -22.85 -10.95
N CYS A 472 6.46 -22.04 -11.04
CA CYS A 472 5.32 -22.33 -11.89
C CYS A 472 5.72 -22.41 -13.38
N TYR A 473 6.62 -21.55 -13.86
CA TYR A 473 7.15 -21.65 -15.21
C TYR A 473 7.97 -22.92 -15.41
N GLU A 474 8.80 -23.34 -14.45
CA GLU A 474 9.57 -24.59 -14.59
C GLU A 474 8.66 -25.83 -14.66
N THR A 475 7.69 -25.90 -13.74
CA THR A 475 6.80 -27.06 -13.59
C THR A 475 5.65 -27.07 -14.61
N GLY A 476 5.13 -25.90 -14.97
CA GLY A 476 3.91 -25.71 -15.76
C GLY A 476 2.63 -25.89 -14.94
N VAL A 477 2.75 -25.98 -13.61
CA VAL A 477 1.63 -26.29 -12.71
C VAL A 477 1.57 -25.23 -11.61
N PRO A 478 0.61 -24.29 -11.69
CA PRO A 478 0.35 -23.34 -10.61
C PRO A 478 -0.12 -24.04 -9.34
N GLN A 479 0.30 -23.55 -8.17
CA GLN A 479 -0.28 -23.98 -6.90
C GLN A 479 -1.68 -23.38 -6.76
N ARG A 480 -2.68 -24.22 -6.48
CA ARG A 480 -4.10 -23.80 -6.47
C ARG A 480 -4.44 -22.90 -5.29
N ASP A 481 -3.76 -23.08 -4.17
CA ASP A 481 -3.94 -22.37 -2.91
C ASP A 481 -2.97 -21.18 -2.75
N TRP A 482 -2.13 -20.90 -3.75
CA TRP A 482 -1.23 -19.74 -3.69
C TRP A 482 -2.01 -18.43 -3.55
N GLY A 483 -1.49 -17.54 -2.69
CA GLY A 483 -2.13 -16.28 -2.34
C GLY A 483 -3.30 -16.40 -1.34
N SER A 484 -3.74 -17.60 -0.96
CA SER A 484 -4.75 -17.76 0.09
C SER A 484 -4.22 -17.36 1.48
N ALA A 485 -2.93 -17.57 1.75
CA ALA A 485 -2.33 -17.28 3.06
C ALA A 485 -1.78 -15.85 3.23
N TYR A 486 -1.73 -15.03 2.17
CA TYR A 486 -0.93 -13.79 2.14
C TYR A 486 -1.72 -12.50 1.85
N VAL A 487 -3.05 -12.57 1.83
CA VAL A 487 -3.90 -11.38 1.74
C VAL A 487 -4.19 -10.94 3.19
N GLY A 488 -3.31 -10.10 3.71
CA GLY A 488 -3.38 -9.46 5.02
C GLY A 488 -2.41 -8.30 5.08
#